data_AF-W4PKR0-F1
#
_entry.id   AF-W4PKR0-F1
#
_cell.length_a   1.000
_cell.length_b   1.000
_cell.length_c   1.000
_cell.angle_alpha   90.00
_cell.angle_beta   90.00
_cell.angle_gamma   90.00
#
_symmetry.space_group_name_H-M   'P 1'
#
loop_
_entity.id
_entity.type
_entity.pdbx_description
1 polymer ?
#
loop_
_entity_poly.entity_id
_entity_poly.type
_entity_poly.pdbx_seq_one_letter_code
_entity_poly.pdbx_strand_id
1 'polypeptide(L)'
;MYYILCEMSPLKEAASFLNMVRQKRGYSESADVKFNNDEERIRALDLEYRKEFYAEGQYFFFLKRHAFTTFNNCPIENFGKPQYVFPLPDAEKEYGWTPPSENEENGSDNQ
;
A
#
# COMPACT_ATOMS: atom_id res chain seq x y z
N MET A 1 12.39 -6.37 4.87
CA MET A 1 12.17 -7.70 4.25
C MET A 1 11.19 -8.57 5.04
N TYR A 2 11.33 -8.71 6.37
CA TYR A 2 10.41 -9.53 7.20
C TYR A 2 8.93 -9.13 7.14
N TYR A 3 8.60 -7.85 6.96
CA TYR A 3 7.20 -7.44 6.82
C TYR A 3 6.57 -7.84 5.49
N ILE A 4 7.36 -7.96 4.42
CA ILE A 4 6.88 -8.54 3.16
C ILE A 4 6.63 -10.04 3.36
N LEU A 5 7.53 -10.76 4.03
CA LEU A 5 7.31 -12.17 4.38
C LEU A 5 6.05 -12.35 5.24
N CYS A 6 5.87 -11.53 6.27
CA CYS A 6 4.66 -11.52 7.10
C CYS A 6 3.38 -11.41 6.26
N GLU A 7 3.39 -10.56 5.24
CA GLU A 7 2.24 -10.35 4.37
C GLU A 7 2.02 -11.49 3.36
N MET A 8 3.10 -12.06 2.81
CA MET A 8 3.03 -13.09 1.79
C MET A 8 2.91 -14.52 2.35
N SER A 9 3.20 -14.71 3.62
CA SER A 9 3.11 -16.02 4.29
C SER A 9 1.71 -16.33 4.79
N PRO A 10 1.38 -17.62 4.99
CA PRO A 10 0.13 -18.02 5.65
C PRO A 10 0.00 -17.40 7.05
N LEU A 11 -1.23 -17.09 7.49
CA LEU A 11 -1.50 -16.41 8.76
C LEU A 11 -0.82 -17.06 9.98
N LYS A 12 -0.74 -18.40 10.00
CA LYS A 12 -0.10 -19.17 11.08
C LYS A 12 1.38 -18.83 11.26
N GLU A 13 2.08 -18.49 10.18
CA GLU A 13 3.51 -18.18 10.18
C GLU A 13 3.77 -16.66 10.15
N ALA A 14 2.85 -15.89 9.54
CA ALA A 14 2.95 -14.45 9.36
C ALA A 14 3.35 -13.69 10.65
N ALA A 15 2.66 -13.98 11.76
CA ALA A 15 2.88 -13.31 13.04
C ALA A 15 4.32 -13.46 13.56
N SER A 16 4.97 -14.60 13.29
CA SER A 16 6.34 -14.86 13.72
C SER A 16 7.34 -13.88 13.08
N PHE A 17 7.15 -13.53 11.80
CA PHE A 17 8.02 -12.59 11.10
C PHE A 17 7.88 -11.17 11.64
N LEU A 18 6.65 -10.74 11.96
CA LEU A 18 6.42 -9.43 12.56
C LEU A 18 6.97 -9.35 14.00
N ASN A 19 6.72 -10.39 14.80
CA ASN A 19 7.24 -10.44 16.18
C ASN A 19 8.76 -10.54 16.22
N MET A 20 9.40 -11.20 15.25
CA MET A 20 10.86 -11.23 15.16
C MET A 20 11.45 -9.83 15.07
N VAL A 21 10.87 -8.94 14.25
CA VAL A 21 11.34 -7.54 14.17
C VAL A 21 11.05 -6.80 15.48
N ARG A 22 9.85 -6.96 16.05
CA ARG A 22 9.45 -6.30 17.31
C ARG A 22 10.35 -6.71 18.48
N GLN A 23 10.70 -7.98 18.60
CA GLN A 23 11.61 -8.45 19.64
C GLN A 23 13.02 -7.85 19.48
N LYS A 24 13.48 -7.65 18.24
CA LYS A 24 14.73 -6.89 17.96
C LYS A 24 14.63 -5.39 18.26
N ARG A 25 13.42 -4.88 18.50
CA ARG A 25 13.14 -3.51 18.98
C ARG A 25 12.83 -3.44 20.48
N GLY A 26 13.04 -4.54 21.21
CA GLY A 26 12.92 -4.59 22.67
C GLY A 26 11.53 -4.92 23.20
N TYR A 27 10.60 -5.36 22.34
CA TYR A 27 9.33 -5.91 22.81
C TYR A 27 9.54 -7.30 23.43
N SER A 28 8.94 -7.54 24.60
CA SER A 28 8.90 -8.86 25.24
C SER A 28 8.06 -9.84 24.42
N GLU A 29 8.42 -11.12 24.44
CA GLU A 29 7.63 -12.22 23.85
C GLU A 29 6.20 -12.27 24.41
N SER A 30 5.99 -11.81 25.64
CA SER A 30 4.64 -11.70 26.23
C SER A 30 3.73 -10.68 25.50
N ALA A 31 4.32 -9.79 24.70
CA ALA A 31 3.62 -8.79 23.89
C ALA A 31 3.56 -9.18 22.39
N ASP A 32 3.88 -10.43 22.07
CA ASP A 32 3.77 -10.96 20.72
C ASP A 32 2.33 -10.87 20.20
N VAL A 33 2.20 -10.37 18.98
CA VAL A 33 0.92 -10.25 18.29
C VAL A 33 0.62 -11.56 17.59
N LYS A 34 -0.67 -11.90 17.47
CA LYS A 34 -1.18 -13.04 16.69
C LYS A 34 -2.24 -12.51 15.73
N PHE A 35 -2.43 -13.20 14.61
CA PHE A 35 -3.44 -12.85 13.62
C PHE A 35 -4.47 -13.98 13.52
N ASN A 36 -5.74 -13.63 13.68
CA ASN A 36 -6.87 -14.53 13.43
C ASN A 36 -7.39 -14.39 12.00
N ASN A 37 -7.18 -13.23 11.37
CA ASN A 37 -7.58 -12.90 10.01
C ASN A 37 -6.60 -11.92 9.35
N ASP A 38 -6.83 -11.68 8.07
CA ASP A 38 -6.01 -10.78 7.26
C ASP A 38 -6.15 -9.30 7.68
N GLU A 39 -7.30 -8.87 8.18
CA GLU A 39 -7.47 -7.48 8.62
C GLU A 39 -6.61 -7.15 9.84
N GLU A 40 -6.50 -8.07 10.80
CA GLU A 40 -5.61 -7.95 11.95
C GLU A 40 -4.15 -7.89 11.53
N ARG A 41 -3.76 -8.71 10.55
CA ARG A 41 -2.41 -8.69 9.97
C ARG A 41 -2.10 -7.35 9.33
N ILE A 42 -2.99 -6.84 8.48
CA ILE A 42 -2.80 -5.55 7.79
C ILE A 42 -2.74 -4.40 8.81
N ARG A 43 -3.60 -4.41 9.84
CA ARG A 43 -3.57 -3.40 10.92
C ARG A 43 -2.26 -3.43 11.69
N ALA A 44 -1.75 -4.61 12.03
CA ALA A 44 -0.46 -4.74 12.70
C ALA A 44 0.69 -4.27 11.80
N LEU A 45 0.66 -4.63 10.52
CA LEU A 45 1.64 -4.17 9.54
C LEU A 45 1.61 -2.65 9.37
N ASP A 46 0.43 -2.03 9.28
CA ASP A 46 0.30 -0.56 9.19
C ASP A 46 1.04 0.12 10.34
N LEU A 47 0.84 -0.33 11.58
CA LEU A 47 1.53 0.19 12.76
C LEU A 47 3.04 0.01 12.68
N GLU A 48 3.52 -1.16 12.25
CA GLU A 48 4.95 -1.46 12.21
C GLU A 48 5.66 -0.77 11.04
N TYR A 49 5.04 -0.65 9.86
CA TYR A 49 5.58 0.09 8.72
C TYR A 49 5.81 1.58 9.05
N ARG A 50 4.92 2.18 9.85
CA ARG A 50 5.07 3.57 10.30
C ARG A 50 6.24 3.78 11.25
N LYS A 51 6.56 2.78 12.08
CA LYS A 51 7.64 2.85 13.06
C LYS A 51 8.99 2.61 12.41
N GLU A 52 9.08 1.58 11.57
CA GLU A 52 10.37 1.13 11.02
C GLU A 52 10.82 1.91 9.78
N PHE A 53 9.89 2.41 8.97
CA PHE A 53 10.23 3.08 7.70
C PHE A 53 9.90 4.57 7.73
N TYR A 54 10.07 5.19 8.90
CA TYR A 54 9.84 6.62 9.05
C TYR A 54 10.77 7.41 8.13
N ALA A 55 10.19 8.30 7.32
CA ALA A 55 10.89 9.10 6.32
C ALA A 55 11.62 8.32 5.20
N GLU A 56 11.35 7.02 5.04
CA GLU A 56 11.96 6.19 3.98
C GLU A 56 11.07 5.98 2.75
N GLY A 57 9.86 6.54 2.74
CA GLY A 57 8.91 6.48 1.61
C GLY A 57 8.20 5.13 1.43
N GLN A 58 8.60 4.06 2.14
CA GLN A 58 7.97 2.75 2.01
C GLN A 58 6.51 2.72 2.49
N TYR A 59 6.18 3.52 3.52
CA TYR A 59 4.82 3.57 4.06
C TYR A 59 3.79 4.04 3.03
N PHE A 60 4.17 4.97 2.14
CA PHE A 60 3.30 5.42 1.05
C PHE A 60 2.88 4.28 0.12
N PHE A 61 3.82 3.41 -0.26
CA PHE A 61 3.55 2.27 -1.13
C PHE A 61 2.70 1.19 -0.45
N PHE A 62 2.90 0.98 0.85
CA PHE A 62 2.05 0.11 1.66
C PHE A 62 0.58 0.59 1.63
N LEU A 63 0.36 1.88 1.92
CA LEU A 63 -0.98 2.49 1.90
C LEU A 63 -1.65 2.38 0.51
N LYS A 64 -0.89 2.69 -0.56
CA LYS A 64 -1.36 2.61 -1.94
C LYS A 64 -1.81 1.19 -2.31
N ARG A 65 -1.01 0.18 -1.99
CA ARG A 65 -1.26 -1.22 -2.36
C ARG A 65 -2.49 -1.79 -1.66
N HIS A 66 -2.71 -1.40 -0.40
CA HIS A 66 -3.90 -1.80 0.36
C HIS A 66 -5.11 -0.88 0.16
N ALA A 67 -5.00 0.12 -0.73
CA ALA A 67 -6.07 1.08 -1.02
C ALA A 67 -6.64 1.77 0.24
N PHE A 68 -5.77 2.15 1.18
CA PHE A 68 -6.20 2.89 2.38
C PHE A 68 -6.88 4.21 1.98
N THR A 69 -8.05 4.48 2.54
CA THR A 69 -8.81 5.72 2.35
C THR A 69 -8.61 6.72 3.49
N THR A 70 -7.98 6.29 4.58
CA THR A 70 -7.62 7.14 5.71
C THR A 70 -6.40 6.55 6.42
N PHE A 71 -5.62 7.40 7.07
CA PHE A 71 -4.43 7.05 7.84
C PHE A 71 -4.13 8.20 8.82
N ASN A 72 -3.24 7.97 9.79
CA ASN A 72 -2.91 9.03 10.76
C ASN A 72 -2.39 10.29 10.06
N ASN A 73 -2.95 11.44 10.41
CA ASN A 73 -2.62 12.73 9.81
C ASN A 73 -2.95 12.78 8.30
N CYS A 74 -3.94 12.01 7.83
CA CYS A 74 -4.41 12.11 6.45
C CYS A 74 -4.87 13.55 6.16
N PRO A 75 -4.28 14.25 5.18
CA PRO A 75 -4.57 15.67 4.92
C PRO A 75 -5.89 15.88 4.17
N ILE A 76 -6.52 14.83 3.66
CA ILE A 76 -7.70 14.88 2.79
C ILE A 76 -8.76 13.95 3.37
N GLU A 77 -10.01 14.42 3.47
CA GLU A 77 -11.12 13.62 3.99
C GLU A 77 -11.52 12.47 3.04
N ASN A 78 -11.48 12.72 1.73
CA ASN A 78 -11.83 11.75 0.69
C ASN A 78 -10.58 11.23 -0.05
N PHE A 79 -9.72 10.50 0.66
CA PHE A 79 -8.53 9.91 0.04
C PHE A 79 -8.92 8.68 -0.81
N GLY A 80 -8.44 8.63 -2.05
CA GLY A 80 -8.72 7.52 -2.97
C GLY A 80 -7.59 7.24 -3.95
N LYS A 81 -7.88 6.43 -4.97
CA LYS A 81 -6.91 6.05 -6.01
C LYS A 81 -6.24 7.26 -6.71
N PRO A 82 -6.96 8.36 -7.06
CA PRO A 82 -6.34 9.50 -7.73
C PRO A 82 -5.23 10.15 -6.89
N GLN A 83 -5.36 10.18 -5.56
CA GLN A 83 -4.38 10.80 -4.66
C GLN A 83 -3.09 9.96 -4.50
N TYR A 84 -3.10 8.68 -4.91
CA TYR A 84 -1.91 7.82 -4.92
C TYR A 84 -1.11 7.87 -6.23
N VAL A 85 -1.55 8.68 -7.21
CA VAL A 85 -0.93 8.78 -8.54
C VAL A 85 -0.52 10.23 -8.75
N PHE A 86 0.77 10.44 -9.08
CA PHE A 86 1.21 11.77 -9.45
C PHE A 86 0.53 12.22 -10.75
N PRO A 87 0.08 13.48 -10.83
CA PRO A 87 -0.44 14.01 -12.08
C PRO A 87 0.67 13.99 -13.14
N LEU A 88 0.29 13.79 -14.39
CA LEU A 88 1.23 13.90 -15.51
C LEU A 88 1.85 15.31 -15.51
N PRO A 89 3.20 15.45 -15.57
CA PRO A 89 3.84 16.75 -15.62
C PRO A 89 3.39 17.56 -16.84
N ASP A 90 3.31 18.88 -16.71
CA ASP A 90 2.79 19.74 -17.79
C ASP A 90 3.69 19.73 -19.03
N ALA A 91 5.02 19.62 -18.84
CA ALA A 91 5.95 19.47 -19.95
C ALA A 91 5.71 18.18 -20.78
N GLU A 92 5.33 17.08 -20.12
CA GLU A 92 4.97 15.84 -20.83
C GLU A 92 3.67 16.01 -21.62
N LYS A 93 2.69 16.75 -21.08
CA LYS A 93 1.44 17.07 -21.79
C LYS A 93 1.69 17.92 -23.05
N GLU A 94 2.62 18.86 -22.97
CA GLU A 94 2.86 19.85 -24.01
C GLU A 94 3.81 19.34 -25.12
N TYR A 95 4.80 18.52 -24.77
CA TYR A 95 5.89 18.15 -25.69
C TYR A 95 6.07 16.64 -25.93
N GLY A 96 5.46 15.76 -25.12
CA GLY A 96 5.71 14.31 -25.14
C GLY A 96 4.47 13.43 -25.30
N TRP A 97 3.26 13.97 -25.14
CA TRP A 97 2.02 13.21 -25.12
C TRP A 97 1.36 13.11 -26.50
N THR A 98 1.36 11.91 -27.09
CA THR A 98 0.44 11.57 -28.18
C THR A 98 -0.82 10.95 -27.60
N PRO A 99 -2.02 11.54 -27.80
CA PRO A 99 -3.26 10.88 -27.40
C PRO A 99 -3.39 9.53 -28.13
N PRO A 100 -3.98 8.51 -27.50
CA PRO A 100 -4.34 7.28 -28.20
C PRO A 100 -5.20 7.64 -29.41
N SER A 101 -4.95 7.03 -30.57
CA SER A 101 -5.75 7.28 -31.77
C SER A 101 -7.21 6.95 -31.50
N GLU A 102 -8.10 7.95 -31.62
CA GLU A 102 -9.56 7.82 -31.53
C GLU A 102 -10.12 7.06 -32.74
N ASN A 103 -9.81 5.78 -32.93
CA ASN A 103 -10.35 4.96 -34.03
C ASN A 103 -10.50 3.48 -33.64
N GLU A 104 -11.25 3.14 -32.58
CA GLU A 104 -11.75 1.76 -32.37
C GLU A 104 -13.21 1.70 -31.87
N GLU A 105 -14.01 2.75 -32.06
CA GLU A 105 -15.46 2.69 -31.82
C GLU A 105 -16.21 3.39 -32.96
N ASN A 106 -16.30 2.74 -34.13
CA ASN A 106 -17.36 2.97 -35.13
C ASN A 106 -17.36 1.82 -36.15
N GLY A 107 -17.48 0.59 -35.67
CA GLY A 107 -17.94 -0.53 -36.48
C GLY A 107 -19.47 -0.54 -36.43
N SER A 108 -20.12 0.21 -37.31
CA SER A 108 -21.56 0.14 -37.52
C SER A 108 -21.95 -1.28 -37.94
N ASP A 109 -22.74 -1.97 -37.10
CA ASP A 109 -23.54 -3.12 -37.50
C ASP A 109 -24.49 -2.67 -38.62
N ASN A 110 -24.16 -3.03 -39.87
CA ASN A 110 -25.08 -2.98 -41.00
C ASN A 110 -25.29 -4.42 -41.48
N GLN A 111 -26.51 -4.90 -41.18
CA GLN A 111 -27.37 -5.84 -41.91
C GLN A 111 -26.75 -6.79 -42.95
#